data_AF-A0A814HLE4-F1
#
_entry.id   AF-A0A814HLE4-F1
#
_cell.length_a   1.000
_cell.length_b   1.000
_cell.length_c   1.000
_cell.angle_alpha   90.00
_cell.angle_beta   90.00
_cell.angle_gamma   90.00
#
_symmetry.space_group_name_H-M   'P 1'
#
loop_
_entity.id
_entity.type
_entity.pdbx_description
1 polymer ?
#
loop_
_entity_poly.entity_id
_entity_poly.type
_entity_poly.pdbx_seq_one_letter_code
_entity_poly.pdbx_strand_id
1 'polypeptide(L)'
;SVLVEPCGHVCSCIACSKLLKKCIQCRVPIEKQICVMNSNDEKDGLNLIGNNLSVTKLQQELENIKEQTICQICMDKQKNMVFLCGHGTCQMCGDQMNECPICRKLIQKKILVY
;
A
#
# COMPACT_ATOMS: atom_id res chain seq x y z
N SER A 1 -18.51 -4.00 -7.93
CA SER A 1 -17.97 -4.27 -6.57
C SER A 1 -17.98 -5.78 -6.34
N VAL A 2 -17.27 -6.32 -5.35
CA VAL A 2 -17.08 -7.77 -5.18
C VAL A 2 -17.61 -8.27 -3.84
N LEU A 3 -18.47 -9.29 -3.91
CA LEU A 3 -19.01 -10.05 -2.77
C LEU A 3 -18.09 -11.23 -2.45
N VAL A 4 -17.80 -11.44 -1.17
CA VAL A 4 -16.88 -12.49 -0.70
C VAL A 4 -17.60 -13.56 0.14
N GLU A 5 -17.49 -14.83 -0.24
CA GLU A 5 -18.03 -15.97 0.51
C GLU A 5 -16.96 -16.60 1.43
N PRO A 6 -17.35 -17.14 2.60
CA PRO A 6 -18.73 -17.37 3.07
C PRO A 6 -19.40 -16.18 3.76
N CYS A 7 -18.68 -15.08 3.99
CA CYS A 7 -19.20 -14.00 4.84
C CYS A 7 -20.23 -13.07 4.18
N GLY A 8 -20.41 -13.12 2.85
CA GLY A 8 -21.40 -12.33 2.10
C GLY A 8 -21.09 -10.84 1.96
N HIS A 9 -19.95 -10.37 2.46
CA HIS A 9 -19.62 -8.94 2.49
C HIS A 9 -19.20 -8.40 1.11
N VAL A 10 -19.61 -7.17 0.79
CA VAL A 10 -19.16 -6.44 -0.41
C VAL A 10 -18.03 -5.50 -0.02
N CYS A 11 -16.80 -5.85 -0.40
CA CYS A 11 -15.61 -5.27 0.24
C CYS A 11 -14.82 -4.29 -0.63
N SER A 12 -14.76 -4.48 -1.95
CA SER A 12 -13.84 -3.73 -2.81
C SER A 12 -14.22 -3.77 -4.31
N CYS A 13 -13.50 -3.00 -5.13
CA CYS A 13 -13.54 -3.13 -6.58
C CYS A 13 -12.84 -4.44 -7.05
N ILE A 14 -13.02 -4.79 -8.33
CA ILE A 14 -12.53 -6.05 -8.92
C ILE A 14 -11.00 -6.14 -8.89
N ALA A 15 -10.31 -5.01 -9.12
CA ALA A 15 -8.85 -4.98 -9.08
C ALA A 15 -8.32 -5.26 -7.66
N CYS A 16 -8.90 -4.59 -6.66
CA CYS A 16 -8.49 -4.74 -5.26
C CYS A 16 -8.88 -6.11 -4.68
N SER A 17 -10.01 -6.70 -5.08
CA SER A 17 -10.44 -8.00 -4.54
C SER A 17 -9.45 -9.13 -4.85
N LYS A 18 -8.79 -9.09 -6.01
CA LYS A 18 -7.78 -10.09 -6.43
C LYS A 18 -6.59 -10.18 -5.48
N LEU A 19 -6.29 -9.14 -4.71
CA LEU A 19 -5.18 -9.11 -3.74
C LEU A 19 -5.59 -9.60 -2.34
N LEU A 20 -6.88 -9.79 -2.09
CA LEU A 20 -7.41 -10.15 -0.78
C LEU A 20 -7.51 -11.67 -0.63
N LYS A 21 -6.82 -12.21 0.39
CA LYS A 21 -6.97 -13.61 0.85
C LYS A 21 -7.99 -13.77 2.00
N LYS A 22 -8.38 -12.65 2.61
CA LYS A 22 -9.31 -12.56 3.75
C LYS A 22 -10.21 -11.34 3.57
N CYS A 23 -11.44 -11.42 4.03
CA CYS A 23 -12.39 -10.30 3.99
C CYS A 23 -11.86 -9.11 4.81
N ILE A 24 -11.90 -7.89 4.28
CA ILE A 24 -11.41 -6.70 5.02
C ILE A 24 -12.37 -6.27 6.14
N GLN A 25 -13.65 -6.63 6.04
CA GLN A 25 -14.65 -6.27 7.04
C GLN A 25 -14.64 -7.25 8.23
N CYS A 26 -14.52 -8.55 7.98
CA CYS A 26 -14.62 -9.57 9.03
C CYS A 26 -13.42 -10.54 9.15
N ARG A 27 -12.40 -10.40 8.31
CA ARG A 27 -11.15 -11.23 8.29
C ARG A 27 -11.33 -12.73 8.05
N VAL A 28 -12.55 -13.17 7.75
CA VAL A 28 -12.86 -14.55 7.33
C VAL A 28 -12.11 -14.86 6.03
N PRO A 29 -11.51 -16.06 5.87
CA PRO A 29 -10.87 -16.48 4.62
C PRO A 29 -11.86 -16.41 3.46
N ILE A 30 -11.39 -15.90 2.32
CA ILE A 30 -12.22 -15.78 1.13
C ILE A 30 -12.09 -17.08 0.33
N GLU A 31 -13.19 -17.80 0.19
CA GLU A 31 -13.25 -19.03 -0.62
C GLU A 31 -13.69 -18.71 -2.05
N LYS A 32 -14.61 -17.76 -2.20
CA LYS A 32 -15.15 -17.34 -3.50
C LYS A 32 -15.39 -15.85 -3.55
N GLN A 33 -15.07 -15.26 -4.70
CA GLN A 33 -15.29 -13.85 -5.02
C GLN A 33 -16.28 -13.75 -6.16
N ILE A 34 -17.40 -13.06 -5.95
CA ILE A 34 -18.47 -12.88 -6.93
C ILE A 34 -18.51 -11.41 -7.30
N CYS A 35 -18.33 -11.11 -8.58
CA CYS A 35 -18.45 -9.74 -9.05
C CYS A 35 -19.93 -9.37 -9.18
N VAL A 36 -20.35 -8.36 -8.43
CA VAL A 36 -21.66 -7.74 -8.56
C VAL A 36 -21.49 -6.56 -9.52
N MET A 37 -21.86 -6.80 -10.77
CA MET A 37 -21.91 -5.76 -11.79
C MET A 37 -23.19 -4.96 -11.55
N ASN A 38 -23.05 -3.70 -11.13
CA ASN A 38 -24.09 -2.72 -11.39
C ASN A 38 -23.87 -2.28 -12.83
N SER A 39 -24.87 -2.48 -13.69
CA SER A 39 -24.88 -2.03 -15.07
C SER A 39 -24.68 -0.51 -15.12
N ASN A 40 -23.43 -0.04 -15.30
CA ASN A 40 -23.08 1.31 -15.77
C ASN A 40 -21.57 1.60 -15.99
N ASP A 41 -20.70 0.61 -16.26
CA ASP A 41 -19.32 0.94 -16.66
C ASP A 41 -18.81 0.00 -17.77
N GLU A 42 -19.35 0.18 -18.97
CA GLU A 42 -18.57 -0.08 -20.18
C GLU A 42 -17.75 1.18 -20.49
N LYS A 43 -16.42 1.07 -20.33
CA LYS A 43 -15.45 1.55 -21.33
C LYS A 43 -14.04 1.12 -20.94
N ASP A 44 -13.71 -0.12 -21.30
CA ASP A 44 -12.37 -0.42 -21.81
C ASP A 44 -12.17 0.38 -23.11
N GLY A 45 -11.70 1.61 -22.97
CA GLY A 45 -11.32 2.49 -24.07
C GLY A 45 -9.82 2.36 -24.34
N LEU A 46 -9.44 1.42 -25.20
CA LEU A 46 -8.11 1.36 -25.80
C LEU A 46 -8.05 2.42 -26.92
N ASN A 47 -7.40 3.58 -26.72
CA ASN A 47 -6.97 4.45 -27.83
C ASN A 47 -5.79 5.40 -27.49
N LEU A 48 -4.63 5.06 -28.07
CA LEU A 48 -3.58 5.88 -28.72
C LEU A 48 -3.07 7.18 -28.07
N ILE A 49 -1.85 7.14 -27.48
CA ILE A 49 -0.65 8.00 -27.74
C ILE A 49 0.58 7.21 -27.24
N GLY A 50 1.26 6.51 -28.16
CA GLY A 50 2.28 5.49 -27.85
C GLY A 50 3.64 5.97 -27.34
N ASN A 51 3.88 7.27 -27.18
CA ASN A 51 5.17 7.80 -26.71
C ASN A 51 5.09 8.53 -25.35
N ASN A 52 3.94 9.09 -24.99
CA ASN A 52 3.78 9.78 -23.70
C ASN A 52 3.50 8.81 -22.55
N LEU A 53 2.85 7.68 -22.82
CA LEU A 53 2.52 6.69 -21.78
C LEU A 53 3.77 6.07 -21.13
N SER A 54 4.86 5.88 -21.89
CA SER A 54 6.12 5.37 -21.35
C SER A 54 6.82 6.41 -20.49
N VAL A 55 6.88 7.66 -20.95
CA VAL A 55 7.50 8.78 -20.20
C VAL A 55 6.74 9.03 -18.90
N THR A 56 5.40 9.06 -18.93
CA THR A 56 4.59 9.24 -17.71
C THR A 56 4.74 8.06 -16.75
N LYS A 57 4.81 6.81 -17.26
CA LYS A 57 5.06 5.62 -16.42
C LYS A 57 6.43 5.67 -15.76
N LEU A 58 7.47 6.03 -16.51
CA LEU A 58 8.83 6.15 -15.99
C LEU A 58 8.94 7.28 -14.95
N GLN A 59 8.29 8.42 -15.19
CA GLN A 59 8.21 9.52 -14.23
C GLN A 59 7.50 9.08 -12.94
N GLN A 60 6.40 8.34 -13.07
CA GLN A 60 5.66 7.84 -11.92
C GLN A 60 6.44 6.76 -11.14
N GLU A 61 7.17 5.88 -11.82
CA GLU A 61 8.09 4.94 -11.15
C GLU A 61 9.19 5.67 -10.40
N LEU A 62 9.76 6.74 -10.98
CA LEU A 62 10.75 7.59 -10.32
C LEU A 62 10.19 8.25 -9.05
N GLU A 63 8.96 8.77 -9.11
CA GLU A 63 8.28 9.34 -7.94
C GLU A 63 8.01 8.29 -6.87
N ASN A 64 7.48 7.12 -7.25
CA ASN A 64 7.23 6.01 -6.33
C ASN A 64 8.51 5.55 -5.62
N ILE A 65 9.64 5.46 -6.34
CA ILE A 65 10.94 5.11 -5.76
C ILE A 65 11.38 6.20 -4.76
N LYS A 66 11.21 7.48 -5.10
CA LYS A 66 11.55 8.59 -4.18
C LYS A 66 10.72 8.51 -2.91
N GLU A 67 9.42 8.30 -3.01
CA GLU A 67 8.50 8.19 -1.86
C GLU A 67 8.89 7.05 -0.91
N GLN A 68 9.38 5.92 -1.44
CA GLN A 68 9.83 4.80 -0.63
C GLN A 68 11.00 5.15 0.30
N THR A 69 11.78 6.18 -0.03
CA THR A 69 12.93 6.63 0.77
C THR A 69 12.58 7.71 1.79
N ILE A 70 11.37 8.29 1.72
CA ILE A 70 10.94 9.39 2.59
C ILE A 70 10.28 8.84 3.85
N CYS A 71 10.54 9.47 4.99
CA CYS A 71 9.94 9.12 6.27
C CYS A 71 8.42 9.31 6.21
N GLN A 72 7.67 8.21 6.25
CA GLN A 72 6.20 8.21 6.24
C GLN A 72 5.54 8.83 7.48
N ILE A 73 6.32 9.32 8.46
CA ILE A 73 5.81 9.98 9.66
C ILE A 73 5.76 11.49 9.46
N CYS A 74 6.87 12.11 9.02
CA CYS A 74 6.91 13.55 8.76
C CYS A 74 6.72 13.93 7.29
N MET A 75 6.84 12.97 6.37
CA MET A 75 6.80 13.17 4.92
C MET A 75 7.79 14.23 4.37
N ASP A 76 8.79 14.59 5.16
CA ASP A 76 9.76 15.65 4.86
C ASP A 76 11.17 15.09 4.67
N LYS A 77 11.65 14.28 5.61
CA LYS A 77 13.04 13.81 5.66
C LYS A 77 13.20 12.38 5.15
N GLN A 78 14.36 12.05 4.59
CA GLN A 78 14.70 10.67 4.21
C GLN A 78 14.81 9.75 5.43
N LYS A 79 14.55 8.46 5.20
CA LYS A 79 14.75 7.39 6.19
C LYS A 79 16.26 7.18 6.39
N ASN A 80 16.75 7.55 7.57
CA ASN A 80 18.14 7.37 7.98
C ASN A 80 18.26 6.67 9.35
N MET A 81 17.16 6.08 9.83
CA MET A 81 17.14 5.29 11.06
C MET A 81 16.33 4.02 10.85
N VAL A 82 16.87 2.89 11.32
CA VAL A 82 16.23 1.57 11.26
C VAL A 82 16.13 1.00 12.68
N PHE A 83 14.96 0.46 13.02
CA PHE A 83 14.75 -0.25 14.26
C PHE A 83 15.18 -1.72 14.12
N LEU A 84 15.49 -2.38 15.24
CA LEU A 84 15.87 -3.81 15.24
C LEU A 84 14.79 -4.73 14.60
N CYS A 85 13.54 -4.27 14.52
CA CYS A 85 12.47 -5.00 13.82
C CYS A 85 12.51 -4.89 12.28
N GLY A 86 13.45 -4.14 11.71
CA GLY A 86 13.68 -3.97 10.27
C GLY A 86 12.99 -2.76 9.63
N HIS A 87 12.10 -2.06 10.35
CA HIS A 87 11.40 -0.88 9.84
C HIS A 87 12.14 0.41 10.14
N GLY A 88 12.00 1.42 9.27
CA GLY A 88 12.75 2.67 9.39
C GLY A 88 11.95 3.95 9.24
N THR A 89 12.48 5.01 9.85
CA THR A 89 12.00 6.39 9.83
C THR A 89 13.19 7.34 9.64
N CYS A 90 12.95 8.64 9.55
CA CYS A 90 14.03 9.60 9.80
C CYS A 90 14.39 9.61 11.30
N GLN A 91 15.59 10.09 11.61
CA GLN A 91 16.11 10.19 12.97
C GLN A 91 15.19 11.01 13.88
N MET A 92 14.74 12.18 13.38
CA MET A 92 13.90 13.10 14.16
C MET A 92 12.59 12.46 14.64
N CYS A 93 11.93 11.70 13.77
CA CYS A 93 10.73 10.96 14.15
C CYS A 93 11.07 9.74 15.01
N GLY A 94 12.13 9.01 14.66
CA GLY A 94 12.49 7.76 15.35
C GLY A 94 12.95 7.97 16.78
N ASP A 95 13.60 9.10 17.10
CA ASP A 95 14.06 9.42 18.46
C ASP A 95 12.91 9.58 19.45
N GLN A 96 11.77 10.10 19.00
CA GLN A 96 10.57 10.32 19.84
C GLN A 96 9.69 9.08 19.99
N MET A 97 10.02 7.98 19.31
CA MET A 97 9.22 6.75 19.32
C MET A 97 9.78 5.69 20.27
N ASN A 98 8.85 5.01 20.96
CA ASN A 98 9.10 3.83 21.79
C ASN A 98 8.56 2.53 21.16
N GLU A 99 7.66 2.66 20.19
CA GLU A 99 7.08 1.54 19.44
C GLU A 99 7.20 1.80 17.94
N CYS A 100 7.45 0.75 17.16
CA CYS A 100 7.54 0.85 15.71
C CYS A 100 6.16 1.18 15.11
N PRO A 101 6.02 2.26 14.30
CA PRO A 101 4.74 2.65 13.72
C PRO A 101 4.20 1.67 12.67
N ILE A 102 5.05 0.77 12.16
CA ILE A 102 4.67 -0.17 11.09
C ILE A 102 4.23 -1.52 11.65
N CYS A 103 4.95 -2.07 12.64
CA CYS A 103 4.66 -3.40 13.19
C CYS A 103 4.26 -3.42 14.66
N ARG A 104 4.17 -2.26 15.32
CA ARG A 104 3.74 -2.10 16.72
C ARG A 104 4.57 -2.89 17.75
N LYS A 105 5.82 -3.20 17.41
CA LYS A 105 6.78 -3.82 18.34
C LYS A 105 7.53 -2.73 19.10
N LEU A 106 7.82 -2.95 20.38
CA LEU A 106 8.69 -2.09 21.17
C LEU A 106 10.08 -1.95 20.51
N ILE A 107 10.60 -0.73 20.49
CA ILE A 107 11.88 -0.42 19.87
C ILE A 107 13.00 -0.81 20.85
N GLN A 108 13.67 -1.92 20.58
CA GLN A 108 14.81 -2.38 21.40
C GLN A 108 16.11 -1.64 21.06
N LYS A 109 16.31 -1.28 19.79
CA LYS A 109 17.51 -0.59 19.31
C LYS A 109 17.17 0.28 18.11
N LYS A 110 17.81 1.46 18.05
CA LYS A 110 17.77 2.41 16.94
C LYS A 110 19.15 2.42 16.29
N ILE A 111 19.22 2.21 14.99
CA ILE A 111 20.46 2.16 14.20
C ILE A 111 20.40 3.29 13.18
N LEU A 112 21.38 4.19 13.21
CA LEU A 112 21.49 5.25 12.20
C LEU A 112 22.17 4.70 10.95
N VAL A 113 21.65 5.05 9.77
CA VAL A 113 22.21 4.68 8.47
C VAL A 113 22.60 5.97 7.77
N TYR A 114 23.87 6.08 7.37
CA TYR A 114 24.44 7.24 6.69
C TYR A 114 24.50 7.01 5.18
#